data_AF-A0A5R9BDV1-F1
#
_entry.id   AF-A0A5R9BDV1-F1
#
_cell.length_a   1.000
_cell.length_b   1.000
_cell.length_c   1.000
_cell.angle_alpha   90.00
_cell.angle_beta   90.00
_cell.angle_gamma   90.00
#
_symmetry.space_group_name_H-M   'P 1'
#
loop_
_entity.id
_entity.type
_entity.pdbx_description
1 polymer ?
#
loop_
_entity_poly.entity_id
_entity_poly.type
_entity_poly.pdbx_seq_one_letter_code
_entity_poly.pdbx_strand_id
1 'polypeptide(L)'
;MTMVSYKKDPALVEAVSVARAAIDEFAPSDQIGEHLGVKVDGERLITHRFAAHRPGYRGWEWFVTLARAPRSKKITVCELGMLPGEDALIAPEWVPWSERITDEDKGQAAQASST
;
A
#
# COMPACT_ATOMS: atom_id res chain seq x y z
N MET A 1 -4.38 -23.41 -10.76
CA MET A 1 -3.55 -22.21 -11.02
C MET A 1 -2.15 -22.49 -10.46
N THR A 2 -1.16 -22.76 -11.31
CA THR A 2 0.22 -22.99 -10.83
C THR A 2 0.83 -21.65 -10.44
N MET A 3 1.22 -21.47 -9.18
CA MET A 3 1.95 -20.28 -8.79
C MET A 3 3.35 -20.32 -9.39
N VAL A 4 3.70 -19.32 -10.19
CA VAL A 4 5.07 -19.12 -10.66
C VAL A 4 5.91 -18.67 -9.47
N SER A 5 7.00 -19.40 -9.20
CA SER A 5 7.96 -19.03 -8.15
C SER A 5 9.21 -18.45 -8.81
N TYR A 6 9.58 -17.23 -8.42
CA TYR A 6 10.76 -16.55 -8.91
C TYR A 6 11.92 -16.69 -7.92
N LYS A 7 13.16 -16.75 -8.43
CA LYS A 7 14.35 -16.76 -7.58
C LYS A 7 14.51 -15.41 -6.88
N LYS A 8 14.78 -15.45 -5.57
CA LYS A 8 15.18 -14.27 -4.79
C LYS A 8 16.52 -13.73 -5.28
N ASP A 9 16.54 -12.48 -5.75
CA ASP A 9 17.77 -11.75 -6.06
C ASP A 9 18.38 -11.23 -4.75
N PRO A 10 19.54 -11.73 -4.29
CA PRO A 10 20.08 -11.35 -2.99
C PRO A 10 20.33 -9.85 -2.84
N ALA A 11 20.78 -9.20 -3.92
CA ALA A 11 21.05 -7.77 -3.90
C ALA A 11 19.78 -6.94 -3.68
N LEU A 12 18.65 -7.39 -4.21
CA LEU A 12 17.36 -6.74 -3.96
C LEU A 12 16.85 -7.07 -2.56
N VAL A 13 16.96 -8.32 -2.09
CA VAL A 13 16.55 -8.69 -0.72
C VAL A 13 17.28 -7.86 0.34
N GLU A 14 18.58 -7.61 0.14
CA GLU A 14 19.42 -6.86 1.08
C GLU A 14 19.23 -5.33 0.97
N ALA A 15 18.53 -4.83 -0.05
CA ALA A 15 18.37 -3.40 -0.34
C ALA A 15 17.32 -2.68 0.53
N VAL A 16 17.19 -3.08 1.79
CA VAL A 16 16.25 -2.51 2.77
C VAL A 16 16.47 -1.00 2.94
N SER A 17 17.74 -0.56 2.99
CA SER A 17 18.07 0.86 3.13
C SER A 17 17.68 1.69 1.90
N VAL A 18 17.81 1.14 0.69
CA VAL A 18 17.37 1.79 -0.56
C VAL A 18 15.85 1.93 -0.56
N ALA A 19 15.14 0.86 -0.18
CA ALA A 19 13.68 0.91 -0.05
C ALA A 19 13.24 1.94 1.00
N ARG A 20 13.86 1.94 2.19
CA ARG A 20 13.53 2.91 3.24
C ARG A 20 13.78 4.35 2.79
N ALA A 21 14.95 4.61 2.21
CA ALA A 21 15.31 5.94 1.70
C ALA A 21 14.30 6.46 0.67
N ALA A 22 13.78 5.58 -0.19
CA ALA A 22 12.74 5.94 -1.15
C ALA A 22 11.44 6.42 -0.47
N ILE A 23 11.08 5.88 0.70
CA ILE A 23 9.90 6.33 1.46
C ILE A 23 10.22 7.64 2.20
N ASP A 24 11.43 7.77 2.76
CA ASP A 24 11.89 8.98 3.48
C ASP A 24 11.84 10.24 2.60
N GLU A 25 11.89 10.11 1.26
CA GLU A 25 11.69 11.22 0.33
C GLU A 25 10.26 11.81 0.36
N PHE A 26 9.26 11.05 0.81
CA PHE A 26 7.83 11.43 0.77
C PHE A 26 7.15 11.47 2.14
N ALA A 27 7.72 10.80 3.14
CA ALA A 27 7.15 10.71 4.47
C ALA A 27 8.22 11.02 5.54
N PRO A 28 7.84 11.70 6.63
CA PRO A 28 8.69 11.82 7.81
C PRO A 28 9.15 10.45 8.33
N SER A 29 10.41 10.36 8.77
CA SER A 29 11.02 9.09 9.17
C SER A 29 10.33 8.40 10.34
N ASP A 30 9.63 9.15 11.20
CA ASP A 30 8.84 8.63 12.31
C ASP A 30 7.54 7.92 11.84
N GLN A 31 7.10 8.18 10.61
CA GLN A 31 5.96 7.50 9.99
C GLN A 31 6.34 6.18 9.30
N ILE A 32 7.64 5.85 9.24
CA ILE A 32 8.18 4.66 8.59
C ILE A 32 8.70 3.72 9.66
N GLY A 33 7.91 2.70 9.98
CA GLY A 33 8.22 1.72 11.00
C GLY A 33 9.23 0.66 10.55
N GLU A 34 9.13 -0.49 11.21
CA GLU A 34 10.04 -1.62 11.01
C GLU A 34 9.88 -2.25 9.62
N HIS A 35 10.96 -2.83 9.10
CA HIS A 35 10.91 -3.62 7.88
C HIS A 35 10.25 -4.98 8.17
N LEU A 36 9.11 -5.23 7.54
CA LEU A 36 8.28 -6.41 7.79
C LEU A 36 8.70 -7.61 6.94
N GLY A 37 9.32 -7.36 5.80
CA GLY A 37 9.82 -8.42 4.93
C GLY A 37 9.80 -8.04 3.46
N VAL A 38 10.03 -9.07 2.63
CA VAL A 38 10.10 -8.95 1.18
C VAL A 38 9.20 -9.97 0.49
N LYS A 39 8.58 -9.53 -0.60
CA LYS A 39 7.84 -10.39 -1.53
C LYS A 39 8.54 -10.40 -2.89
N VAL A 40 8.66 -11.58 -3.51
CA VAL A 40 9.19 -11.69 -4.87
C VAL A 40 8.03 -11.61 -5.84
N ASP A 41 7.96 -10.53 -6.61
CA ASP A 41 6.88 -10.29 -7.56
C ASP A 41 7.28 -10.68 -9.01
N GLY A 42 8.57 -10.86 -9.27
CA GLY A 42 9.07 -11.22 -10.59
C GLY A 42 10.57 -11.53 -10.62
N GLU A 43 11.08 -11.85 -11.82
CA GLU A 43 12.52 -11.97 -12.03
C GLU A 43 13.20 -10.62 -11.77
N ARG A 44 14.06 -10.56 -10.74
CA ARG A 44 14.74 -9.32 -10.31
C ARG A 44 13.75 -8.18 -10.00
N LEU A 45 12.61 -8.53 -9.41
CA LEU A 45 11.57 -7.60 -8.95
C LEU A 45 11.12 -8.03 -7.55
N ILE A 46 11.35 -7.18 -6.54
CA ILE A 46 11.05 -7.47 -5.14
C ILE A 46 10.35 -6.27 -4.50
N THR A 47 9.28 -6.52 -3.77
CA THR A 47 8.61 -5.52 -2.93
C THR A 47 9.07 -5.65 -1.48
N HIS A 48 9.63 -4.59 -0.93
CA HIS A 48 9.87 -4.43 0.50
C HIS A 48 8.63 -3.87 1.18
N ARG A 49 8.35 -4.33 2.42
CA ARG A 49 7.23 -3.86 3.23
C ARG A 49 7.74 -3.29 4.55
N PHE A 50 7.14 -2.20 4.99
CA PHE A 50 7.43 -1.56 6.28
C PHE A 50 6.13 -1.25 7.01
N ALA A 51 6.13 -1.32 8.34
CA ALA A 51 5.00 -0.84 9.12
C ALA A 51 4.77 0.67 8.85
N ALA A 52 3.52 1.09 8.72
CA ALA A 52 3.19 2.50 8.60
C ALA A 52 2.70 3.06 9.93
N HIS A 53 3.41 4.06 10.46
CA HIS A 53 3.01 4.80 11.68
C HIS A 53 2.29 6.11 11.34
N ARG A 54 1.74 6.22 10.13
CA ARG A 54 1.05 7.42 9.66
C ARG A 54 -0.32 7.55 10.36
N PRO A 55 -0.63 8.70 10.98
CA PRO A 55 -1.94 8.93 11.60
C PRO A 55 -3.09 8.66 10.62
N GLY A 56 -4.09 7.90 11.07
CA GLY A 56 -5.24 7.49 10.24
C GLY A 56 -5.03 6.21 9.42
N TYR A 57 -3.82 5.66 9.37
CA TYR A 57 -3.47 4.47 8.59
C TYR A 57 -3.08 3.28 9.49
N ARG A 58 -3.80 3.07 10.59
CA ARG A 58 -3.54 1.96 11.52
C ARG A 58 -3.57 0.62 10.79
N GLY A 59 -2.52 -0.18 10.97
CA GLY A 59 -2.39 -1.51 10.37
C GLY A 59 -2.03 -1.49 8.88
N TRP A 60 -1.80 -0.32 8.28
CA TRP A 60 -1.30 -0.22 6.91
C TRP A 60 0.21 -0.41 6.86
N GLU A 61 0.68 -0.76 5.68
CA GLU A 61 2.09 -0.99 5.40
C GLU A 61 2.53 -0.08 4.26
N TRP A 62 3.72 0.50 4.39
CA TRP A 62 4.44 1.03 3.24
C TRP A 62 4.93 -0.12 2.38
N PHE A 63 4.94 0.08 1.07
CA PHE A 63 5.61 -0.81 0.13
C PHE A 63 6.53 -0.03 -0.80
N VAL A 64 7.63 -0.68 -1.18
CA VAL A 64 8.53 -0.19 -2.23
C VAL A 64 8.95 -1.36 -3.09
N THR A 65 8.62 -1.29 -4.38
CA THR A 65 9.01 -2.28 -5.36
C THR A 65 10.35 -1.86 -5.96
N LEU A 66 11.36 -2.71 -5.81
CA LEU A 66 12.69 -2.53 -6.36
C LEU A 66 12.92 -3.49 -7.52
N ALA A 67 13.60 -3.00 -8.55
CA ALA A 67 14.03 -3.79 -9.70
C ALA A 67 15.52 -3.62 -10.00
N ARG A 68 16.06 -4.60 -10.72
CA ARG A 68 17.42 -4.54 -11.26
C ARG A 68 17.46 -5.05 -12.69
N ALA A 69 17.85 -4.17 -13.61
CA ALA A 69 18.01 -4.52 -15.01
C ALA A 69 19.08 -5.63 -15.20
N PRO A 70 18.95 -6.53 -16.20
CA PRO A 70 19.94 -7.57 -16.46
C PRO A 70 21.36 -7.02 -16.61
N ARG A 71 22.33 -7.68 -15.97
CA ARG A 71 23.75 -7.28 -15.92
C ARG A 71 24.05 -5.95 -15.22
N SER A 72 23.04 -5.21 -14.78
CA SER A 72 23.21 -3.99 -13.99
C SER A 72 23.49 -4.33 -12.52
N LYS A 73 24.33 -3.52 -11.88
CA LYS A 73 24.47 -3.47 -10.42
C LYS A 73 23.56 -2.41 -9.78
N LYS A 74 22.97 -1.52 -10.59
CA LYS A 74 22.09 -0.44 -10.12
C LYS A 74 20.71 -1.01 -9.79
N ILE A 75 20.27 -0.76 -8.57
CA ILE A 75 18.90 -0.99 -8.09
C ILE A 75 18.08 0.26 -8.37
N THR A 76 16.83 0.09 -8.81
CA THR A 76 15.90 1.19 -9.10
C THR A 76 14.56 0.95 -8.43
N VAL A 77 13.90 2.02 -8.00
CA VAL A 77 12.52 1.98 -7.50
C VAL A 77 11.56 1.97 -8.68
N CYS A 78 10.63 1.00 -8.71
CA CYS A 78 9.55 0.92 -9.69
C CYS A 78 8.32 1.69 -9.24
N GLU A 79 7.95 1.49 -7.98
CA GLU A 79 6.77 2.09 -7.36
C GLU A 79 6.93 2.07 -5.85
N LEU A 80 6.19 2.94 -5.18
CA LEU A 80 6.07 3.00 -3.74
C LEU A 80 4.67 3.50 -3.37
N GLY A 81 4.21 3.13 -2.18
CA GLY A 81 2.93 3.60 -1.68
C GLY A 81 2.57 2.93 -0.37
N MET A 82 1.28 2.97 -0.04
CA MET A 82 0.73 2.28 1.12
C MET A 82 -0.37 1.32 0.70
N LEU A 83 -0.42 0.17 1.35
CA LEU A 83 -1.50 -0.79 1.20
C LEU A 83 -1.99 -1.24 2.58
N PRO A 84 -3.27 -1.63 2.71
CA PRO A 84 -3.76 -2.23 3.94
C PRO A 84 -2.96 -3.52 4.23
N GLY A 85 -2.44 -3.62 5.45
CA GLY A 85 -1.93 -4.87 6.01
C GLY A 85 -3.07 -5.70 6.61
N GLU A 86 -2.72 -6.80 7.26
CA GLU A 86 -3.69 -7.74 7.86
C GLU A 86 -4.58 -7.08 8.93
N ASP A 87 -4.00 -6.16 9.71
CA ASP A 87 -4.69 -5.46 10.80
C ASP A 87 -5.27 -4.10 10.37
N ALA A 88 -5.31 -3.80 9.08
CA ALA A 88 -5.76 -2.51 8.59
C ALA A 88 -7.27 -2.32 8.76
N LEU A 89 -7.67 -1.14 9.26
CA LEU A 89 -9.06 -0.71 9.15
C LEU A 89 -9.37 -0.39 7.67
N ILE A 90 -10.14 -1.25 7.02
CA ILE A 90 -10.56 -1.09 5.63
C ILE A 90 -11.97 -0.51 5.54
N ALA A 91 -12.26 0.13 4.40
CA ALA A 91 -13.59 0.61 4.11
C ALA A 91 -14.60 -0.56 4.07
N PRO A 92 -15.86 -0.34 4.49
CA PRO A 92 -16.92 -1.31 4.27
C PRO A 92 -17.16 -1.51 2.78
N GLU A 93 -17.92 -2.55 2.44
CA GLU A 93 -18.35 -2.79 1.06
C GLU A 93 -19.07 -1.55 0.51
N TRP A 94 -18.78 -1.23 -0.75
CA TRP A 94 -19.44 -0.13 -1.41
C TRP A 94 -20.91 -0.47 -1.63
N VAL A 95 -21.80 0.42 -1.19
CA VAL A 95 -23.23 0.35 -1.49
C VAL A 95 -23.65 1.56 -2.35
N PRO A 96 -24.62 1.41 -3.26
CA PRO A 96 -25.18 2.51 -4.03
C PRO A 96 -25.60 3.69 -3.15
N TRP A 97 -25.47 4.91 -3.68
CA TRP A 97 -25.83 6.10 -2.92
C TRP A 97 -27.30 6.09 -2.45
N SER A 98 -28.23 5.60 -3.27
CA SER A 98 -29.65 5.48 -2.93
C SER A 98 -29.91 4.62 -1.69
N GLU A 99 -29.02 3.67 -1.40
CA GLU A 99 -29.10 2.78 -0.23
C GLU A 99 -28.44 3.39 1.01
N ARG A 100 -27.69 4.49 0.86
CA ARG A 100 -27.10 5.24 1.99
C ARG A 100 -28.07 6.27 2.58
N ILE A 101 -29.15 6.59 1.86
CA ILE A 101 -30.13 7.59 2.26
C ILE A 101 -30.95 7.04 3.43
N THR A 102 -30.93 7.74 4.55
CA THR A 102 -31.76 7.38 5.71
C THR A 102 -33.23 7.72 5.46
N ASP A 103 -34.14 7.12 6.22
CA ASP A 103 -35.56 7.48 6.10
C ASP A 103 -35.83 8.94 6.50
N GLU A 104 -34.98 9.53 7.33
CA GLU A 104 -35.00 10.96 7.67
C GLU A 104 -34.61 11.84 6.47
N ASP A 105 -33.55 11.48 5.75
CA ASP A 105 -33.12 12.19 4.53
C ASP A 105 -34.21 12.16 3.44
N LYS A 106 -34.94 11.04 3.31
CA LYS A 106 -36.08 10.91 2.39
C LYS A 106 -37.23 11.85 2.79
N GLY A 107 -37.50 11.98 4.09
CA GLY A 107 -38.54 12.86 4.62
C GLY A 107 -38.25 14.35 4.38
N GLN A 108 -37.00 14.77 4.54
CA GLN A 108 -36.58 16.16 4.29
C GLN A 108 -36.65 16.54 2.80
N ALA A 109 -36.28 15.62 1.90
CA ALA A 109 -36.39 15.84 0.45
C ALA A 109 -37.85 16.03 -0.02
N ALA A 110 -38.81 15.32 0.59
CA ALA A 110 -40.23 15.47 0.28
C ALA A 110 -40.80 16.83 0.72
N GLN A 111 -40.32 17.38 1.83
CA GLN A 111 -40.74 18.68 2.35
C GLN A 111 -40.14 19.84 1.55
N ALA A 112 -38.88 19.75 1.13
CA ALA A 112 -38.19 20.78 0.35
C ALA A 112 -38.73 20.96 -1.08
N SER A 113 -39.36 19.93 -1.65
CA SER A 113 -39.94 19.97 -3.01
C SER A 113 -41.36 20.59 -3.06
N SER A 114 -41.87 21.05 -1.91
CA SER A 114 -43.25 21.53 -1.74
C SER A 114 -43.33 23.05 -1.53
N THR A 115 -42.26 23.81 -1.82
CA THR A 115 -42.19 25.28 -1.78
C THR A 115 -41.75 25.81 -3.13
#